data_AF-A0A524E368-F1
#
_entry.id   AF-A0A524E368-F1
#
_cell.length_a   1.000
_cell.length_b   1.000
_cell.length_c   1.000
_cell.angle_alpha   90.00
_cell.angle_beta   90.00
_cell.angle_gamma   90.00
#
_symmetry.space_group_name_H-M   'P 1'
#
loop_
_entity.id
_entity.type
_entity.pdbx_description
1 polymer ?
#
loop_
_entity_poly.entity_id
_entity_poly.type
_entity_poly.pdbx_seq_one_letter_code
_entity_poly.pdbx_strand_id
1 'polypeptide(L)'
;MEDLHTLRHGFVAFLDGLWWGLRDTTGALSMHDGYSRGFKQIGREAAKKTGGSGPEAAARIAASFLMSIGQDVELREKDIVVKSCPLWDRILERGLEYAFHVEEICWRPLLEGIGELTGSEPIIDNSLRLAHVSKSKIEYKKGKAKKYLDAGTISEEEYEAQVEALEKSLKSVSEYGHYRFQ
;
A
#
# COMPACT_ATOMS: atom_id res chain seq x y z
N MET A 1 -12.90 20.76 6.18
CA MET A 1 -13.17 19.32 5.97
C MET A 1 -13.37 19.00 4.49
N GLU A 2 -14.10 19.82 3.74
CA GLU A 2 -14.35 19.64 2.31
C GLU A 2 -13.07 19.73 1.45
N ASP A 3 -12.15 20.65 1.76
CA ASP A 3 -10.89 20.81 1.02
C ASP A 3 -9.98 19.58 1.11
N LEU A 4 -9.91 18.96 2.30
CA LEU A 4 -9.12 17.75 2.55
C LEU A 4 -9.71 16.55 1.80
N HIS A 5 -11.03 16.49 1.67
CA HIS A 5 -11.73 15.49 0.89
C HIS A 5 -11.49 15.67 -0.62
N THR A 6 -11.55 16.90 -1.12
CA THR A 6 -11.23 17.23 -2.53
C THR A 6 -9.78 16.88 -2.87
N LEU A 7 -8.82 17.21 -1.99
CA LEU A 7 -7.41 16.88 -2.18
C LEU A 7 -7.18 15.35 -2.23
N ARG A 8 -7.82 14.62 -1.30
CA ARG A 8 -7.78 13.15 -1.26
C ARG A 8 -8.29 12.54 -2.56
N HIS A 9 -9.44 12.97 -3.06
CA HIS A 9 -9.99 12.48 -4.32
C HIS A 9 -9.14 12.85 -5.53
N GLY A 10 -8.63 14.09 -5.58
CA GLY A 10 -7.73 14.51 -6.65
C GLY A 10 -6.44 13.67 -6.69
N PHE A 11 -5.89 13.33 -5.53
CA PHE A 11 -4.70 12.48 -5.43
C PHE A 11 -4.97 11.04 -5.91
N VAL A 12 -6.11 10.44 -5.53
CA VAL A 12 -6.52 9.13 -6.06
C VAL A 12 -6.70 9.16 -7.57
N ALA A 13 -7.38 10.17 -8.10
CA ALA A 13 -7.60 10.32 -9.53
C ALA A 13 -6.27 10.48 -10.30
N PHE A 14 -5.30 11.19 -9.72
CA PHE A 14 -3.95 11.30 -10.27
C PHE A 14 -3.26 9.94 -10.37
N LEU A 15 -3.28 9.13 -9.29
CA LEU A 15 -2.68 7.78 -9.31
C LEU A 15 -3.42 6.83 -10.26
N ASP A 16 -4.76 6.93 -10.35
CA ASP A 16 -5.54 6.20 -11.35
C ASP A 16 -5.09 6.56 -12.78
N GLY A 17 -4.84 7.84 -13.07
CA GLY A 17 -4.34 8.28 -14.37
C GLY A 17 -2.97 7.67 -14.71
N LEU A 18 -2.04 7.66 -13.74
CA LEU A 18 -0.73 7.02 -13.92
C LEU A 18 -0.87 5.51 -14.16
N TRP A 19 -1.76 4.85 -13.41
CA TRP A 19 -2.03 3.43 -13.55
C TRP A 19 -2.56 3.06 -14.95
N TRP A 20 -3.58 3.77 -15.43
CA TRP A 20 -4.14 3.54 -16.78
C TRP A 20 -3.10 3.80 -17.86
N GLY A 21 -2.32 4.87 -17.73
CA GLY A 21 -1.22 5.17 -18.65
C GLY A 21 -0.23 4.01 -18.77
N LEU A 22 0.15 3.41 -17.64
CA LEU A 22 1.05 2.25 -17.59
C LEU A 22 0.42 0.97 -18.18
N ARG A 23 -0.85 0.72 -17.90
CA ARG A 23 -1.55 -0.49 -18.32
C ARG A 23 -1.80 -0.53 -19.83
N ASP A 24 -2.17 0.61 -20.42
CA ASP A 24 -2.70 0.66 -21.78
C ASP A 24 -1.63 0.95 -22.85
N THR A 25 -0.34 0.99 -22.47
CA THR A 25 0.76 1.29 -23.40
C THR A 25 1.78 0.17 -23.54
N THR A 26 2.27 -0.01 -24.76
CA THR A 26 3.32 -0.97 -25.13
C THR A 26 4.75 -0.57 -24.70
N GLY A 27 4.91 0.60 -24.05
CA GLY A 27 6.16 1.12 -23.50
C GLY A 27 6.23 1.07 -21.96
N ALA A 28 5.52 0.14 -21.32
CA ALA A 28 5.30 0.10 -19.88
C ALA A 28 6.59 0.23 -19.03
N LEU A 29 7.73 -0.29 -19.49
CA LEU A 29 9.01 -0.22 -18.76
C LEU A 29 9.58 1.21 -18.67
N SER A 30 9.54 2.00 -19.75
CA SER A 30 10.08 3.37 -19.72
C SER A 30 9.18 4.31 -18.92
N MET A 31 7.87 4.09 -18.94
CA MET A 31 6.94 4.86 -18.12
C MET A 31 6.96 4.44 -16.65
N HIS A 32 7.12 3.15 -16.37
CA HIS A 32 7.38 2.65 -15.01
C HIS A 32 8.57 3.39 -14.39
N ASP A 33 9.70 3.39 -15.10
CA ASP A 33 10.92 4.05 -14.63
C ASP A 33 10.75 5.56 -14.53
N GLY A 34 10.03 6.17 -15.47
CA GLY A 34 9.70 7.60 -15.42
C GLY A 34 8.92 7.99 -14.17
N TYR A 35 7.85 7.25 -13.85
CA TYR A 35 7.02 7.52 -12.68
C TYR A 35 7.77 7.22 -11.37
N SER A 36 8.46 6.09 -11.30
CA SER A 36 9.29 5.72 -10.15
C SER A 36 10.34 6.80 -9.85
N ARG A 37 11.06 7.28 -10.87
CA ARG A 37 12.00 8.42 -10.73
C ARG A 37 11.30 9.70 -10.31
N GLY A 38 10.10 9.96 -10.81
CA GLY A 38 9.27 11.10 -10.42
C GLY A 38 8.95 11.09 -8.93
N PHE A 39 8.45 9.97 -8.40
CA PHE A 39 8.17 9.82 -6.97
C PHE A 39 9.44 9.90 -6.12
N LYS A 40 10.54 9.32 -6.60
CA LYS A 40 11.85 9.47 -5.95
C LYS A 40 12.31 10.92 -5.88
N GLN A 41 12.13 11.69 -6.95
CA GLN A 41 12.44 13.12 -6.95
C GLN A 41 11.54 13.90 -5.98
N ILE A 42 10.26 13.56 -5.90
CA ILE A 42 9.35 14.15 -4.90
C ILE A 42 9.87 13.91 -3.48
N GLY A 43 10.30 12.68 -3.18
CA GLY A 43 10.90 12.35 -1.88
C GLY A 43 12.14 13.17 -1.56
N ARG A 44 13.05 13.33 -2.54
CA ARG A 44 14.23 14.19 -2.41
C ARG A 44 13.85 15.64 -2.16
N GLU A 45 12.92 16.21 -2.92
CA GLU A 45 12.52 17.61 -2.70
C GLU A 45 11.84 17.82 -1.34
N ALA A 46 11.03 16.87 -0.88
CA ALA A 46 10.42 16.91 0.46
C ALA A 46 11.49 16.91 1.56
N ALA A 47 12.50 16.05 1.45
CA ALA A 47 13.60 15.99 2.41
C ALA A 47 14.50 17.23 2.35
N LYS A 48 14.81 17.74 1.15
CA LYS A 48 15.60 18.96 0.96
C LYS A 48 14.94 20.19 1.58
N LYS A 49 13.63 20.33 1.44
CA LYS A 49 12.86 21.47 1.97
C LYS A 49 12.77 21.45 3.49
N THR A 50 12.60 20.26 4.07
CA THR A 50 12.40 20.11 5.52
C THR A 50 13.73 20.09 6.27
N GLY A 51 14.76 19.51 5.66
CA GLY A 51 16.07 19.28 6.29
C GLY A 51 16.02 18.20 7.38
N GLY A 52 17.20 17.88 7.92
CA GLY A 52 17.39 16.86 8.95
C GLY A 52 18.19 15.65 8.46
N SER A 53 18.60 14.80 9.40
CA SER A 53 19.41 13.62 9.13
C SER A 53 19.01 12.46 10.03
N GLY A 54 19.24 11.25 9.55
CA GLY A 54 18.95 10.02 10.25
C GLY A 54 17.50 9.54 10.15
N PRO A 55 17.23 8.31 10.65
CA PRO A 55 15.98 7.59 10.42
C PRO A 55 14.74 8.30 10.94
N GLU A 56 14.84 8.98 12.10
CA GLU A 56 13.72 9.72 12.67
C GLU A 56 13.35 10.95 11.84
N ALA A 57 14.33 11.64 11.27
CA ALA A 57 14.08 12.78 10.39
C ALA A 57 13.38 12.30 9.12
N ALA A 58 13.88 11.20 8.53
CA ALA A 58 13.28 10.56 7.38
C ALA A 58 11.81 10.17 7.64
N ALA A 59 11.54 9.52 8.78
CA ALA A 59 10.21 9.10 9.17
C ALA A 59 9.26 10.28 9.37
N ARG A 60 9.72 11.37 10.02
CA ARG A 60 8.94 12.61 10.16
C ARG A 60 8.59 13.24 8.81
N ILE A 61 9.56 13.34 7.89
CA ILE A 61 9.35 13.92 6.56
C ILE A 61 8.32 13.09 5.79
N ALA A 62 8.50 11.77 5.76
CA ALA A 62 7.60 10.85 5.08
C ALA A 62 6.19 10.89 5.68
N ALA A 63 6.06 10.83 7.01
CA ALA A 63 4.76 10.92 7.67
C ALA A 63 4.06 12.26 7.38
N SER A 64 4.79 13.38 7.44
CA SER A 64 4.25 14.70 7.10
C SER A 64 3.77 14.78 5.64
N PHE A 65 4.52 14.19 4.71
CA PHE A 65 4.12 14.14 3.30
C PHE A 65 2.84 13.31 3.11
N LEU A 66 2.81 12.10 3.67
CA LEU A 66 1.67 11.19 3.58
C LEU A 66 0.40 11.79 4.23
N MET A 67 0.53 12.47 5.37
CA MET A 67 -0.57 13.23 5.97
C MET A 67 -1.05 14.37 5.07
N SER A 68 -0.12 15.08 4.41
CA SER A 68 -0.45 16.21 3.54
C SER A 68 -1.25 15.81 2.31
N ILE A 69 -1.06 14.59 1.80
CA ILE A 69 -1.87 14.01 0.72
C ILE A 69 -3.14 13.30 1.25
N GLY A 70 -3.43 13.47 2.54
CA GLY A 70 -4.66 13.06 3.18
C GLY A 70 -4.67 11.64 3.72
N GLN A 71 -3.53 10.98 3.90
CA GLN A 71 -3.48 9.70 4.61
C GLN A 71 -3.61 9.90 6.13
N ASP A 72 -4.21 8.93 6.80
CA ASP A 72 -4.20 8.85 8.26
C ASP A 72 -2.95 8.10 8.69
N VAL A 73 -1.98 8.84 9.24
CA VAL A 73 -0.65 8.34 9.55
C VAL A 73 -0.35 8.53 11.02
N GLU A 74 0.08 7.46 11.66
CA GLU A 74 0.68 7.47 12.98
C GLU A 74 2.20 7.32 12.86
N LEU A 75 2.94 8.30 13.37
CA LEU A 75 4.39 8.26 13.46
C LEU A 75 4.81 7.76 14.84
N ARG A 76 5.71 6.78 14.88
CA ARG A 76 6.31 6.23 16.10
C ARG A 76 7.82 6.18 15.93
N GLU A 77 8.53 7.23 16.38
CA GLU A 77 9.99 7.37 16.20
C GLU A 77 10.41 7.27 14.71
N LYS A 78 10.89 6.11 14.28
CA LYS A 78 11.33 5.80 12.91
C LYS A 78 10.30 5.03 12.09
N ASP A 79 9.18 4.65 12.72
CA ASP A 79 8.11 3.85 12.15
C ASP A 79 6.93 4.73 11.72
N ILE A 80 6.36 4.41 10.56
CA ILE A 80 5.25 5.10 9.93
C ILE A 80 4.15 4.06 9.72
N VAL A 81 3.04 4.24 10.42
CA VAL A 81 1.86 3.38 10.32
C VAL A 81 0.77 4.15 9.61
N VAL A 82 0.43 3.74 8.39
CA VAL A 82 -0.69 4.29 7.65
C VAL A 82 -1.93 3.47 7.99
N LYS A 83 -2.87 4.07 8.72
CA LYS A 83 -4.11 3.43 9.18
C LYS A 83 -5.20 3.44 8.11
N SER A 84 -5.25 4.53 7.35
CA SER A 84 -6.15 4.65 6.21
C SER A 84 -5.57 5.58 5.16
N CYS A 85 -5.95 5.36 3.91
CA CYS A 85 -5.57 6.13 2.74
C CYS A 85 -6.74 6.06 1.77
N PRO A 86 -7.02 7.16 1.07
CA PRO A 86 -8.01 7.21 0.00
C PRO A 86 -7.89 6.09 -1.07
N LEU A 87 -6.75 5.41 -1.16
CA LEU A 87 -6.49 4.34 -2.12
C LEU A 87 -6.94 2.96 -1.66
N TRP A 88 -7.32 2.76 -0.38
CA TRP A 88 -7.69 1.43 0.13
C TRP A 88 -8.88 0.86 -0.63
N ASP A 89 -9.95 1.64 -0.76
CA ASP A 89 -11.14 1.22 -1.50
C ASP A 89 -10.78 0.91 -2.96
N ARG A 90 -9.87 1.69 -3.54
CA ARG A 90 -9.42 1.48 -4.92
C ARG A 90 -8.57 0.24 -5.10
N ILE A 91 -7.71 -0.09 -4.13
CA ILE A 91 -6.95 -1.35 -4.08
C ILE A 91 -7.90 -2.54 -3.92
N LEU A 92 -8.96 -2.41 -3.12
CA LEU A 92 -9.98 -3.44 -2.99
C LEU A 92 -10.76 -3.66 -4.31
N GLU A 93 -11.07 -2.59 -5.03
CA GLU A 93 -11.79 -2.65 -6.32
C GLU A 93 -10.93 -3.13 -7.49
N ARG A 94 -9.68 -2.64 -7.60
CA ARG A 94 -8.80 -2.84 -8.77
C ARG A 94 -7.84 -4.00 -8.61
N GLY A 95 -7.64 -4.49 -7.39
CA GLY A 95 -6.89 -5.69 -7.10
C GLY A 95 -5.37 -5.53 -7.05
N LEU A 96 -4.68 -6.67 -7.12
CA LEU A 96 -3.24 -6.81 -6.84
C LEU A 96 -2.34 -5.90 -7.68
N GLU A 97 -2.66 -5.71 -8.96
CA GLU A 97 -1.84 -4.94 -9.89
C GLU A 97 -1.81 -3.45 -9.52
N TYR A 98 -2.96 -2.90 -9.11
CA TYR A 98 -3.04 -1.53 -8.63
C TYR A 98 -2.31 -1.35 -7.30
N ALA A 99 -2.41 -2.34 -6.40
CA ALA A 99 -1.63 -2.34 -5.15
C ALA A 99 -0.12 -2.32 -5.43
N PHE A 100 0.34 -3.10 -6.41
CA PHE A 100 1.74 -3.09 -6.85
C PHE A 100 2.16 -1.72 -7.39
N HIS A 101 1.32 -1.08 -8.21
CA HIS A 101 1.60 0.26 -8.73
C HIS A 101 1.78 1.30 -7.60
N VAL A 102 0.86 1.31 -6.64
CA VAL A 102 0.95 2.24 -5.50
C VAL A 102 2.20 1.97 -4.66
N GLU A 103 2.53 0.70 -4.40
CA GLU A 103 3.66 0.35 -3.55
C GLU A 103 5.01 0.55 -4.24
N GLU A 104 5.23 -0.08 -5.39
CA GLU A 104 6.55 -0.20 -6.02
C GLU A 104 6.90 1.01 -6.89
N ILE A 105 5.88 1.71 -7.42
CA ILE A 105 6.08 2.85 -8.33
C ILE A 105 5.89 4.17 -7.60
N CYS A 106 5.06 4.22 -6.56
CA CYS A 106 4.77 5.46 -5.84
C CYS A 106 5.47 5.55 -4.48
N TRP A 107 5.16 4.64 -3.55
CA TRP A 107 5.63 4.75 -2.16
C TRP A 107 7.07 4.36 -1.94
N ARG A 108 7.51 3.20 -2.43
CA ARG A 108 8.90 2.78 -2.28
C ARG A 108 9.87 3.84 -2.84
N PRO A 109 9.71 4.33 -4.08
CA PRO A 109 10.65 5.30 -4.64
C PRO A 109 10.63 6.63 -3.88
N LEU A 110 9.45 7.08 -3.43
CA LEU A 110 9.33 8.28 -2.60
C LEU A 110 10.11 8.15 -1.29
N LEU A 111 9.95 7.04 -0.58
CA LEU A 111 10.65 6.78 0.68
C LEU A 111 12.16 6.67 0.45
N GLU A 112 12.60 6.05 -0.66
CA GLU A 112 14.02 6.03 -1.05
C GLU A 112 14.57 7.43 -1.30
N GLY A 113 13.83 8.29 -1.98
CA GLY A 113 14.24 9.66 -2.24
C GLY A 113 14.44 10.47 -0.95
N ILE A 114 13.58 10.24 0.05
CA ILE A 114 13.75 10.82 1.38
C ILE A 114 15.02 10.26 2.04
N GLY A 115 15.14 8.93 2.07
CA GLY A 115 16.26 8.23 2.70
C GLY A 115 17.62 8.65 2.16
N GLU A 116 17.75 8.85 0.85
CA GLU A 116 19.00 9.30 0.22
C GLU A 116 19.49 10.65 0.75
N LEU A 117 18.59 11.59 1.03
CA LEU A 117 18.98 12.91 1.54
C LEU A 117 19.14 12.97 3.05
N THR A 118 18.43 12.10 3.78
CA THR A 118 18.57 12.03 5.24
C THR A 118 19.69 11.08 5.67
N GLY A 119 20.25 10.29 4.76
CA GLY A 119 21.25 9.27 5.07
C GLY A 119 20.64 8.07 5.79
N SER A 120 19.51 7.56 5.31
CA SER A 120 18.76 6.45 5.91
C SER A 120 18.17 5.54 4.84
N GLU A 121 17.90 4.29 5.19
CA GLU A 121 17.33 3.30 4.29
C GLU A 121 15.86 3.01 4.65
N PRO A 122 14.91 3.12 3.70
CA PRO A 122 13.53 2.76 3.96
C PRO A 122 13.33 1.24 3.93
N ILE A 123 12.49 0.75 4.83
CA ILE A 123 12.05 -0.64 4.90
C ILE A 123 10.53 -0.67 4.89
N ILE A 124 9.98 -1.55 4.06
CA ILE A 124 8.55 -1.76 3.90
C ILE A 124 8.20 -3.08 4.61
N ASP A 125 7.81 -2.99 5.89
CA ASP A 125 7.57 -4.16 6.74
C ASP A 125 6.21 -4.79 6.45
N ASN A 126 5.19 -3.99 6.18
CA ASN A 126 3.90 -4.51 5.75
C ASN A 126 3.27 -3.63 4.67
N SER A 127 2.86 -4.28 3.59
CA SER A 127 2.29 -3.60 2.45
C SER A 127 0.86 -4.03 2.19
N LEU A 128 0.08 -3.09 1.68
CA LEU A 128 -1.32 -3.28 1.28
C LEU A 128 -1.48 -4.41 0.25
N ARG A 129 -0.43 -4.66 -0.53
CA ARG A 129 -0.32 -5.81 -1.44
C ARG A 129 -0.38 -7.14 -0.69
N LEU A 130 0.34 -7.28 0.43
CA LEU A 130 0.34 -8.51 1.23
C LEU A 130 -1.01 -8.77 1.88
N ALA A 131 -1.71 -7.72 2.32
CA ALA A 131 -3.06 -7.84 2.83
C ALA A 131 -4.03 -8.32 1.74
N HIS A 132 -3.95 -7.73 0.53
CA HIS A 132 -4.76 -8.16 -0.62
C HIS A 132 -4.45 -9.62 -1.03
N VAL A 133 -3.18 -10.01 -1.14
CA VAL A 133 -2.78 -11.40 -1.44
C VAL A 133 -3.33 -12.37 -0.40
N SER A 134 -3.25 -12.00 0.88
CA SER A 134 -3.74 -12.83 1.98
C SER A 134 -5.26 -13.01 1.91
N LYS A 135 -6.00 -11.92 1.68
CA LYS A 135 -7.46 -11.97 1.49
C LYS A 135 -7.86 -12.82 0.29
N SER A 136 -7.23 -12.61 -0.87
CA SER A 136 -7.50 -13.39 -2.09
C SER A 136 -7.18 -14.88 -1.91
N LYS A 137 -6.11 -15.23 -1.19
CA LYS A 137 -5.80 -16.64 -0.85
C LYS A 137 -6.86 -17.25 0.07
N ILE A 138 -7.38 -16.49 1.03
CA ILE A 138 -8.42 -16.94 1.95
C ILE A 138 -9.73 -17.18 1.19
N GLU A 139 -10.15 -16.24 0.34
CA GLU A 139 -11.36 -16.38 -0.49
C GLU A 139 -11.26 -17.58 -1.45
N TYR A 140 -10.10 -17.78 -2.07
CA TYR A 140 -9.85 -18.97 -2.88
C TYR A 140 -10.01 -20.27 -2.08
N LYS A 141 -9.48 -20.32 -0.85
CA LYS A 141 -9.63 -21.49 0.04
C LYS A 141 -11.09 -21.71 0.44
N LYS A 142 -11.86 -20.65 0.74
CA LYS A 142 -13.30 -20.74 1.02
C LYS A 142 -14.07 -21.31 -0.19
N GLY A 143 -13.80 -20.79 -1.39
CA GLY A 143 -14.40 -21.30 -2.62
C GLY A 143 -14.05 -22.77 -2.90
N LYS A 144 -12.81 -23.19 -2.59
CA LYS A 144 -12.37 -24.58 -2.70
C LYS A 144 -13.08 -25.48 -1.69
N ALA A 145 -13.21 -25.05 -0.43
CA ALA A 145 -13.95 -25.78 0.60
C ALA A 145 -15.42 -25.94 0.21
N LYS A 146 -16.05 -24.90 -0.35
CA LYS A 146 -17.43 -24.98 -0.85
C LYS A 146 -17.59 -26.01 -1.97
N LYS A 147 -16.66 -26.07 -2.92
CA LYS A 147 -16.65 -27.11 -3.96
C LYS A 147 -16.53 -28.52 -3.39
N TYR A 148 -15.76 -28.71 -2.31
CA TYR A 148 -15.65 -30.01 -1.64
C TYR A 148 -16.93 -30.39 -0.90
N LEU A 149 -17.61 -29.43 -0.28
CA LEU A 149 -18.92 -29.64 0.32
C LEU A 149 -19.94 -30.04 -0.75
N ASP A 150 -20.01 -29.31 -1.86
CA ASP A 150 -20.94 -29.57 -2.97
C ASP A 150 -20.67 -30.93 -3.65
N ALA A 151 -19.42 -31.38 -3.65
CA ALA A 151 -19.02 -32.70 -4.13
C ALA A 151 -19.21 -33.82 -3.08
N GLY A 152 -19.71 -33.51 -1.88
CA GLY A 152 -19.89 -34.47 -0.78
C GLY A 152 -18.57 -35.03 -0.23
N THR A 153 -17.44 -34.35 -0.49
CA THR A 153 -16.10 -34.80 -0.08
C THR A 153 -15.80 -34.41 1.37
N ILE A 154 -16.47 -33.39 1.89
CA ILE A 154 -16.40 -32.97 3.30
C ILE A 154 -17.82 -32.77 3.83
N SER A 155 -17.99 -32.91 5.13
CA SER A 155 -19.24 -32.62 5.84
C SER A 155 -19.49 -31.12 6.00
N GLU A 156 -20.72 -30.76 6.34
CA GLU A 156 -21.11 -29.37 6.63
C GLU A 156 -20.36 -28.81 7.86
N GLU A 157 -20.18 -29.62 8.91
CA GLU A 157 -19.39 -29.24 10.10
C GLU A 157 -17.90 -29.01 9.75
N GLU A 158 -17.29 -29.86 8.91
CA GLU A 158 -15.91 -29.66 8.46
C GLU A 158 -15.76 -28.42 7.59
N TYR A 159 -16.76 -28.12 6.76
CA TYR A 159 -16.79 -26.89 5.97
C TYR A 159 -16.87 -25.65 6.88
N GLU A 160 -17.78 -25.64 7.86
CA GLU A 160 -17.94 -24.53 8.81
C GLU A 160 -16.67 -24.29 9.62
N ALA A 161 -16.05 -25.36 10.15
CA ALA A 161 -14.80 -25.26 10.91
C ALA A 161 -13.65 -24.67 10.05
N GLN A 162 -13.56 -25.06 8.77
CA GLN A 162 -12.57 -24.51 7.84
C GLN A 162 -12.85 -23.03 7.55
N VAL A 163 -14.11 -22.65 7.32
CA VAL A 163 -14.49 -21.25 7.08
C VAL A 163 -14.19 -20.39 8.30
N GLU A 164 -14.52 -20.84 9.51
CA GLU A 164 -14.28 -20.09 10.75
C GLU A 164 -12.77 -19.88 10.99
N ALA A 165 -11.95 -20.92 10.78
CA ALA A 165 -10.50 -20.80 10.88
C ALA A 165 -9.92 -19.82 9.86
N LEU A 166 -10.43 -19.85 8.62
CA LEU A 166 -10.05 -18.91 7.56
C LEU A 166 -10.47 -17.47 7.89
N GLU A 167 -11.63 -17.25 8.49
CA GLU A 167 -12.08 -15.93 8.93
C GLU A 167 -11.28 -15.39 10.11
N LYS A 168 -10.91 -16.23 11.07
CA LYS A 168 -9.96 -15.84 12.13
C LYS A 168 -8.61 -15.43 11.53
N SER A 169 -8.13 -16.17 10.53
CA SER A 169 -6.87 -15.81 9.85
C SER A 169 -7.00 -14.47 9.11
N LEU A 170 -8.15 -14.15 8.54
CA LEU A 170 -8.40 -12.88 7.86
C LEU A 170 -8.31 -11.69 8.83
N LYS A 171 -8.90 -11.83 10.03
CA LYS A 171 -8.85 -10.79 11.08
C LYS A 171 -7.43 -10.51 11.61
N SER A 172 -6.48 -11.43 11.36
CA SER A 172 -5.07 -11.25 11.73
C SER A 172 -4.23 -10.60 10.63
N VAL A 173 -4.77 -10.44 9.42
CA VAL A 173 -4.10 -9.74 8.33
C VAL A 173 -4.13 -8.25 8.67
N SER A 174 -2.97 -7.66 8.91
CA SER A 174 -2.86 -6.24 9.21
C SER A 174 -3.40 -5.42 8.04
N GLU A 175 -4.38 -4.58 8.34
CA GLU A 175 -5.03 -3.71 7.37
C GLU A 175 -4.29 -2.38 7.16
N TYR A 176 -3.21 -2.12 7.91
CA TYR A 176 -2.40 -0.91 7.84
C TYR A 176 -1.11 -1.09 7.02
N GLY A 177 -0.68 0.00 6.37
CA GLY A 177 0.66 0.08 5.79
C GLY A 177 1.69 0.37 6.87
N HIS A 178 2.82 -0.34 6.88
CA HIS A 178 3.89 -0.13 7.86
C HIS A 178 5.23 0.02 7.16
N TYR A 179 5.83 1.19 7.34
CA TYR A 179 7.12 1.58 6.78
C TYR A 179 8.04 2.02 7.92
N ARG A 180 9.35 1.81 7.81
CA ARG A 180 10.34 2.31 8.77
C ARG A 180 11.62 2.75 8.09
N PHE A 181 12.44 3.51 8.79
CA PHE A 181 13.80 3.87 8.33
C PHE A 181 14.87 3.27 9.24
N GLN A 182 16.05 2.98 8.70
CA GLN A 182 17.24 2.55 9.44
C GLN A 182 18.50 3.31 9.01
#